data_AF-A0A7V8QXZ0-F1
#
_entry.id   AF-A0A7V8QXZ0-F1
#
_cell.length_a   1.000
_cell.length_b   1.000
_cell.length_c   1.000
_cell.angle_alpha   90.00
_cell.angle_beta   90.00
_cell.angle_gamma   90.00
#
_symmetry.space_group_name_H-M   'P 1'
#
loop_
_entity.id
_entity.type
_entity.pdbx_description
1 polymer ?
#
loop_
_entity_poly.entity_id
_entity_poly.type
_entity_poly.pdbx_seq_one_letter_code
_entity_poly.pdbx_strand_id
1 'polypeptide(L)'
;MLKQPNGEAVLLHWYTDLLEDAEFYCGQAREISKERAVPALVKAVAGSRDVRFFVVHILDPDTLRHALIVIALDPMAGDAVGVASMETDIVGWVDDDGLKQPLLRDVWTDPIRFRSAPDFELALAHYLAILQDCGNLRWVHLS
;
A
#
# COMPACT_ATOMS: atom_id res chain seq x y z
N MET A 1 -15.27 -21.37 -9.70
CA MET A 1 -15.48 -20.37 -8.64
C MET A 1 -14.11 -19.87 -8.18
N LEU A 2 -13.65 -18.75 -8.73
CA LEU A 2 -12.44 -18.09 -8.23
C LEU A 2 -12.83 -17.29 -6.98
N LYS A 3 -12.25 -17.66 -5.83
CA LYS A 3 -12.29 -16.84 -4.62
C LYS A 3 -11.73 -15.46 -4.97
N GLN A 4 -12.54 -14.41 -4.80
CA GLN A 4 -12.09 -13.04 -4.97
C GLN A 4 -11.05 -12.70 -3.90
N PRO A 5 -9.87 -12.15 -4.27
CA PRO A 5 -8.97 -11.51 -3.33
C PRO A 5 -9.46 -10.09 -2.98
N ASN A 6 -9.31 -9.74 -1.71
CA ASN A 6 -9.86 -8.55 -1.04
C ASN A 6 -9.12 -7.25 -1.37
N GLY A 7 -9.43 -6.61 -2.50
CA GLY A 7 -9.13 -5.20 -2.77
C GLY A 7 -10.40 -4.50 -3.25
N GLU A 8 -10.74 -3.35 -2.67
CA GLU A 8 -11.91 -2.57 -3.08
C GLU A 8 -11.62 -1.91 -4.44
N ALA A 9 -12.49 -2.12 -5.42
CA ALA A 9 -12.32 -1.57 -6.74
C ALA A 9 -12.84 -0.13 -6.79
N VAL A 10 -12.04 0.81 -7.29
CA VAL A 10 -12.34 2.24 -7.31
C VAL A 10 -12.36 2.78 -8.74
N LEU A 11 -13.13 3.85 -8.98
CA LEU A 11 -13.17 4.49 -10.30
C LEU A 11 -11.87 5.25 -10.56
N LEU A 12 -11.38 5.22 -11.81
CA LEU A 12 -10.14 5.90 -12.20
C LEU A 12 -10.13 7.38 -11.82
N HIS A 13 -11.24 8.10 -11.97
CA HIS A 13 -11.27 9.53 -11.62
C HIS A 13 -11.16 9.77 -10.10
N TRP A 14 -11.72 8.89 -9.25
CA TRP A 14 -11.48 8.93 -7.80
C TRP A 14 -10.07 8.48 -7.43
N TYR A 15 -9.50 7.55 -8.20
CA TYR A 15 -8.10 7.15 -8.06
C TYR A 15 -7.18 8.33 -8.38
N THR A 16 -7.49 9.13 -9.41
CA THR A 16 -6.77 10.37 -9.70
C THR A 16 -7.04 11.46 -8.67
N ASP A 17 -8.24 11.61 -8.14
CA ASP A 17 -8.52 12.57 -7.05
C ASP A 17 -7.72 12.23 -5.77
N LEU A 18 -7.56 10.94 -5.46
CA LEU A 18 -6.67 10.46 -4.39
C LEU A 18 -5.17 10.77 -4.66
N LEU A 19 -4.79 10.95 -5.93
CA LEU A 19 -3.44 11.36 -6.34
C LEU A 19 -3.32 12.90 -6.47
N GLU A 20 -4.42 13.61 -6.71
CA GLU A 20 -4.52 15.07 -6.91
C GLU A 20 -4.76 15.86 -5.60
N ASP A 21 -5.05 15.19 -4.47
CA ASP A 21 -4.82 15.76 -3.15
C ASP A 21 -3.31 16.09 -3.04
N ALA A 22 -2.94 17.29 -3.47
CA ALA A 22 -1.58 17.78 -3.73
C ALA A 22 -0.66 17.86 -2.49
N GLU A 23 -1.09 17.28 -1.35
CA GLU A 23 -0.26 16.95 -0.19
C GLU A 23 0.29 15.51 -0.25
N PHE A 24 -0.12 14.68 -1.22
CA PHE A 24 0.46 13.37 -1.56
C PHE A 24 1.79 13.51 -2.32
N TYR A 25 2.72 14.31 -1.80
CA TYR A 25 4.09 14.31 -2.30
C TYR A 25 4.87 13.11 -1.72
N CYS A 26 5.68 12.53 -2.60
CA CYS A 26 6.58 11.40 -2.36
C CYS A 26 7.16 11.37 -0.93
N GLY A 27 6.86 10.30 -0.18
CA GLY A 27 7.53 9.99 1.09
C GLY A 27 6.83 10.43 2.38
N GLN A 28 5.71 11.17 2.34
CA GLN A 28 4.98 11.47 3.59
C GLN A 28 4.11 10.30 4.03
N ALA A 29 4.50 9.69 5.15
CA ALA A 29 3.74 8.65 5.82
C ALA A 29 2.46 9.23 6.45
N ARG A 30 1.33 8.56 6.24
CA ARG A 30 0.07 8.90 6.90
C ARG A 30 -0.43 7.73 7.73
N GLU A 31 -0.70 7.98 9.01
CA GLU A 31 -1.41 7.02 9.84
C GLU A 31 -2.86 6.91 9.38
N ILE A 32 -3.34 5.68 9.24
CA ILE A 32 -4.69 5.34 8.81
C ILE A 32 -5.37 4.46 9.85
N SER A 33 -6.70 4.46 9.83
CA SER A 33 -7.46 3.54 10.67
C SER A 33 -7.38 2.11 10.12
N LYS A 34 -7.64 1.13 10.98
CA LYS A 34 -7.67 -0.29 10.62
C LYS A 34 -8.66 -0.59 9.48
N GLU A 35 -9.77 0.14 9.42
CA GLU A 35 -10.83 -0.02 8.41
C GLU A 35 -10.35 0.40 7.02
N ARG A 36 -9.37 1.30 6.96
CA ARG A 36 -8.75 1.76 5.70
C ARG A 36 -7.53 0.92 5.29
N ALA A 37 -7.07 0.00 6.13
CA ALA A 37 -5.91 -0.83 5.85
C ALA A 37 -6.27 -2.02 4.93
N VAL A 38 -5.28 -2.53 4.20
CA VAL A 38 -5.45 -3.67 3.30
C VAL A 38 -5.95 -4.89 4.09
N PRO A 39 -7.04 -5.55 3.69
CA PRO A 39 -7.62 -6.65 4.47
C PRO A 39 -6.64 -7.80 4.76
N ALA A 40 -5.72 -8.09 3.83
CA ALA A 40 -4.66 -9.08 4.02
C ALA A 40 -3.71 -8.68 5.15
N LEU A 41 -3.33 -7.41 5.24
CA LEU A 41 -2.50 -6.86 6.30
C LEU A 41 -3.23 -6.91 7.65
N VAL A 42 -4.51 -6.49 7.69
CA VAL A 42 -5.35 -6.57 8.90
C VAL A 42 -5.44 -7.99 9.43
N LYS A 43 -5.59 -8.96 8.54
CA LYS A 43 -5.59 -10.39 8.89
C LYS A 43 -4.23 -10.85 9.42
N ALA A 44 -3.14 -10.36 8.84
CA ALA A 44 -1.78 -10.75 9.26
C ALA A 44 -1.46 -10.30 10.69
N VAL A 45 -2.01 -9.18 11.15
CA VAL A 45 -1.83 -8.66 12.52
C VAL A 45 -3.00 -9.01 13.47
N ALA A 46 -3.87 -9.94 13.07
CA ALA A 46 -4.98 -10.35 13.90
C ALA A 46 -4.47 -10.98 15.22
N GLY A 47 -4.90 -10.43 16.35
CA GLY A 47 -4.49 -10.86 17.69
C GLY A 47 -3.44 -9.96 18.35
N SER A 48 -2.77 -9.10 17.58
CA SER A 48 -1.91 -8.03 18.10
C SER A 48 -2.73 -6.92 18.77
N ARG A 49 -2.11 -6.22 19.72
CA ARG A 49 -2.71 -5.07 20.44
C ARG A 49 -2.00 -3.79 20.06
N ASP A 50 -2.74 -2.67 20.05
CA ASP A 50 -2.22 -1.33 19.78
C ASP A 50 -1.46 -1.21 18.45
N VAL A 51 -1.93 -1.95 17.44
CA VAL A 51 -1.35 -1.91 16.09
C VAL A 51 -1.69 -0.59 15.42
N ARG A 52 -0.68 0.07 14.87
CA ARG A 52 -0.81 1.32 14.10
C ARG A 52 -0.60 1.02 12.62
N PHE A 53 -1.46 1.56 11.77
CA PHE A 53 -1.40 1.34 10.33
C PHE A 53 -0.96 2.63 9.63
N PHE A 54 -0.04 2.50 8.69
CA PHE A 54 0.50 3.62 7.93
C PHE A 54 0.44 3.32 6.45
N VAL A 55 0.18 4.35 5.66
CA VAL A 55 0.27 4.31 4.20
C VAL A 55 1.29 5.32 3.71
N VAL A 56 2.04 4.97 2.68
CA VAL A 56 2.95 5.86 1.97
C VAL A 56 2.89 5.59 0.48
N HIS A 57 2.90 6.66 -0.32
CA HIS A 57 3.00 6.60 -1.77
C HIS A 57 4.45 6.94 -2.15
N ILE A 58 5.03 6.09 -2.99
CA ILE A 58 6.35 6.30 -3.56
C ILE A 58 6.16 6.52 -5.05
N LEU A 59 6.63 7.66 -5.54
CA LEU A 59 6.65 7.99 -6.96
C LEU A 59 8.11 8.19 -7.37
N ASP A 60 8.55 7.40 -8.35
CA ASP A 60 9.79 7.66 -9.06
C ASP A 60 9.57 8.86 -9.99
N PRO A 61 10.27 9.99 -9.77
CA PRO A 61 10.06 11.20 -10.57
C PRO A 61 10.53 11.04 -12.02
N ASP A 62 11.48 10.14 -12.29
CA ASP A 62 12.08 9.96 -13.61
C ASP A 62 11.28 8.96 -14.45
N THR A 63 10.77 7.90 -13.83
CA THR A 63 10.03 6.84 -14.53
C THR A 63 8.52 6.93 -14.37
N LEU A 64 8.04 7.81 -13.49
CA LEU A 64 6.63 7.92 -13.06
C LEU A 64 6.06 6.61 -12.52
N ARG A 65 6.92 5.69 -12.09
CA ARG A 65 6.50 4.46 -11.42
C ARG A 65 5.98 4.79 -10.04
N HIS A 66 4.82 4.24 -9.72
CA HIS A 66 4.16 4.43 -8.44
C HIS A 66 4.14 3.12 -7.66
N ALA A 67 4.37 3.21 -6.36
CA ALA A 67 4.12 2.13 -5.42
C ALA A 67 3.33 2.66 -4.23
N LEU A 68 2.30 1.91 -3.84
CA LEU A 68 1.54 2.13 -2.63
C LEU A 68 2.00 1.13 -1.57
N ILE A 69 2.47 1.61 -0.43
CA ILE A 69 2.94 0.75 0.67
C ILE A 69 2.06 0.97 1.88
N VAL A 70 1.65 -0.13 2.52
CA VAL A 70 0.94 -0.11 3.79
C VAL A 70 1.69 -0.94 4.82
N ILE A 71 2.02 -0.33 5.97
CA ILE A 71 2.74 -0.96 7.07
C ILE A 71 1.90 -0.95 8.33
N ALA A 72 1.81 -2.10 9.00
CA ALA A 72 1.28 -2.22 10.34
C ALA A 72 2.44 -2.37 11.34
N LEU A 73 2.48 -1.52 12.37
CA LEU A 73 3.45 -1.58 13.46
C LEU A 73 2.80 -2.19 14.70
N ASP A 74 3.41 -3.24 15.24
CA ASP A 74 3.09 -3.83 16.54
C ASP A 74 4.21 -3.47 17.54
N PRO A 75 4.09 -2.32 18.25
CA PRO A 75 5.13 -1.87 19.15
C PRO A 75 5.31 -2.79 20.37
N MET A 76 4.29 -3.58 20.72
CA MET A 76 4.35 -4.53 21.84
C MET A 76 5.11 -5.79 21.48
N ALA A 77 4.89 -6.32 20.28
CA ALA A 77 5.64 -7.48 19.80
C ALA A 77 7.05 -7.11 19.34
N GLY A 78 7.30 -5.85 18.98
CA GLY A 78 8.54 -5.41 18.35
C GLY A 78 8.59 -5.72 16.84
N ASP A 79 7.42 -5.93 16.23
CA ASP A 79 7.27 -6.42 14.86
C ASP A 79 6.57 -5.38 13.98
N ALA A 80 6.84 -5.48 12.69
CA ALA A 80 6.10 -4.79 11.64
C ALA A 80 5.65 -5.79 10.58
N VAL A 81 4.57 -5.45 9.87
CA VAL A 81 4.09 -6.20 8.70
C VAL A 81 3.85 -5.22 7.57
N GLY A 82 4.40 -5.48 6.39
CA GLY A 82 4.26 -4.64 5.20
C GLY A 82 3.54 -5.34 4.06
N VAL A 83 2.79 -4.58 3.27
CA VAL A 83 2.29 -4.94 1.94
C VAL A 83 2.57 -3.80 0.96
N ALA A 84 2.73 -4.12 -0.32
CA ALA A 84 2.92 -3.14 -1.37
C ALA A 84 2.02 -3.43 -2.58
N SER A 85 1.59 -2.39 -3.28
CA SER A 85 0.99 -2.46 -4.62
C SER A 85 1.87 -1.65 -5.57
N MET A 86 2.20 -2.23 -6.71
CA MET A 86 3.00 -1.59 -7.78
C MET A 86 2.30 -1.68 -9.14
N GLU A 87 1.18 -2.39 -9.16
CA GLU A 87 0.38 -2.65 -10.34
C GLU A 87 -1.07 -2.42 -9.97
N THR A 88 -1.80 -1.79 -10.89
CA THR A 88 -3.23 -1.56 -10.75
C THR A 88 -3.93 -2.26 -11.92
N ASP A 89 -4.80 -3.21 -11.60
CA ASP A 89 -5.62 -3.94 -12.56
C ASP A 89 -6.84 -3.13 -12.98
N ILE A 90 -7.27 -3.26 -14.24
CA ILE A 90 -8.64 -2.92 -14.65
C ILE A 90 -9.52 -4.15 -14.43
N VAL A 91 -10.41 -4.09 -13.45
CA VAL A 91 -11.29 -5.21 -13.05
C VAL A 91 -12.70 -5.09 -13.62
N GLY A 92 -13.03 -3.96 -14.25
CA GLY A 92 -14.34 -3.73 -14.84
C GLY A 92 -14.47 -2.36 -15.48
N TRP A 93 -15.67 -2.08 -15.96
CA TRP A 93 -16.06 -0.79 -16.53
C TRP A 93 -17.43 -0.42 -15.97
N VAL A 94 -17.61 0.85 -15.60
CA VAL A 94 -18.93 1.40 -15.25
C VAL A 94 -19.24 2.58 -16.16
N ASP A 95 -20.52 2.78 -16.44
CA ASP A 95 -20.98 4.04 -17.03
C ASP A 95 -21.16 5.05 -15.89
N ASP A 96 -20.41 6.14 -15.97
CA ASP A 96 -20.46 7.26 -15.02
C ASP A 96 -20.53 8.56 -15.81
N ASP A 97 -21.59 9.33 -15.56
CA ASP A 97 -21.96 10.55 -16.30
C ASP A 97 -21.84 10.45 -17.84
N GLY A 98 -22.23 9.29 -18.39
CA GLY A 98 -22.18 9.03 -19.84
C GLY A 98 -20.79 8.71 -20.39
N LEU A 99 -19.77 8.58 -19.53
CA LEU A 99 -18.43 8.14 -19.86
C LEU A 99 -18.17 6.75 -19.29
N LYS A 100 -17.57 5.86 -20.09
CA LYS A 100 -17.10 4.56 -19.61
C LYS A 100 -15.83 4.73 -18.79
N GLN A 101 -15.94 4.55 -17.48
CA GLN A 101 -14.84 4.65 -16.53
C GLN A 101 -14.34 3.24 -16.16
N PRO A 102 -13.03 2.98 -16.21
CA PRO A 102 -12.49 1.72 -15.71
C PRO A 102 -12.59 1.66 -14.19
N LEU A 103 -12.99 0.50 -13.66
CA LEU A 103 -12.77 0.15 -12.26
C LEU A 103 -11.36 -0.38 -12.10
N LEU A 104 -10.60 0.27 -11.25
CA LEU A 104 -9.23 -0.03 -10.91
C LEU A 104 -9.15 -0.81 -9.60
N ARG A 105 -8.18 -1.71 -9.49
CA ARG A 105 -7.88 -2.42 -8.25
C ARG A 105 -6.38 -2.63 -8.11
N ASP A 106 -5.84 -2.24 -6.97
CA ASP A 106 -4.44 -2.48 -6.61
C ASP A 106 -4.14 -3.98 -6.45
N VAL A 107 -3.01 -4.41 -7.01
CA VAL A 107 -2.48 -5.76 -6.89
C VAL A 107 -1.45 -5.77 -5.75
N TRP A 108 -1.87 -6.31 -4.62
CA TRP A 108 -1.07 -6.33 -3.41
C TRP A 108 -0.13 -7.54 -3.33
N THR A 109 1.08 -7.33 -2.83
CA THR A 109 1.97 -8.40 -2.38
C THR A 109 1.39 -9.15 -1.18
N ASP A 110 1.84 -10.38 -0.95
CA ASP A 110 1.59 -11.06 0.31
C ASP A 110 2.19 -10.26 1.50
N PRO A 111 1.57 -10.28 2.69
CA PRO A 111 2.11 -9.61 3.86
C PRO A 111 3.46 -10.19 4.30
N ILE A 112 4.45 -9.34 4.48
CA ILE A 112 5.78 -9.73 4.96
C ILE A 112 5.94 -9.21 6.39
N ARG A 113 6.19 -10.12 7.34
CA ARG A 113 6.49 -9.78 8.73
C ARG A 113 8.00 -9.67 8.94
N PHE A 114 8.42 -8.65 9.67
CA PHE A 114 9.83 -8.39 9.99
C PHE A 114 9.96 -7.68 11.34
N ARG A 115 11.16 -7.71 11.91
CA ARG A 115 11.50 -7.02 13.16
C ARG A 115 11.76 -5.54 12.86
N SER A 116 10.88 -4.66 13.34
CA SER A 116 11.10 -3.22 13.26
C SER A 116 10.13 -2.51 14.19
N ALA A 117 10.62 -1.99 15.31
CA ALA A 117 9.80 -1.22 16.23
C ALA A 117 10.61 -0.15 16.97
N PRO A 118 9.96 0.93 17.43
CA PRO A 118 8.57 1.33 17.16
C PRO A 118 8.43 2.36 16.03
N ASP A 119 9.53 2.68 15.35
CA ASP A 119 9.60 3.79 14.40
C ASP A 119 9.11 3.37 13.00
N PHE A 120 8.21 4.19 12.44
CA PHE A 120 7.69 3.97 11.09
C PHE A 120 8.77 4.13 10.03
N GLU A 121 9.61 5.17 10.13
CA GLU A 121 10.63 5.44 9.11
C GLU A 121 11.62 4.28 9.02
N LEU A 122 12.07 3.77 10.18
CA LEU A 122 12.88 2.56 10.24
C LEU A 122 12.17 1.33 9.65
N ALA A 123 10.88 1.14 9.96
CA ALA A 123 10.12 0.03 9.41
C ALA A 123 9.92 0.13 7.89
N LEU A 124 9.71 1.34 7.36
CA LEU A 124 9.62 1.59 5.93
C LEU A 124 10.95 1.29 5.24
N ALA A 125 12.06 1.81 5.77
CA ALA A 125 13.39 1.54 5.24
C ALA A 125 13.71 0.04 5.19
N HIS A 126 13.41 -0.70 6.27
CA HIS A 126 13.56 -2.16 6.30
C HIS A 126 12.67 -2.87 5.28
N TYR A 127 11.41 -2.48 5.17
CA TYR A 127 10.49 -3.09 4.22
C TYR A 127 10.91 -2.85 2.76
N LEU A 128 11.40 -1.65 2.45
CA LEU A 128 11.94 -1.32 1.13
C LEU A 128 13.17 -2.14 0.79
N ALA A 129 14.09 -2.34 1.74
CA ALA A 129 15.24 -3.22 1.54
C ALA A 129 14.80 -4.67 1.25
N ILE A 130 13.80 -5.19 1.98
CA ILE A 130 13.24 -6.52 1.72
C ILE A 130 12.66 -6.60 0.30
N LEU A 131 11.89 -5.59 -0.13
CA LEU A 131 11.29 -5.57 -1.46
C LEU A 131 12.35 -5.46 -2.57
N GLN A 132 13.44 -4.74 -2.35
CA GLN A 132 14.59 -4.71 -3.26
C GLN A 132 15.22 -6.10 -3.40
N ASP A 133 15.47 -6.79 -2.28
CA ASP A 133 16.06 -8.13 -2.25
C ASP A 133 15.17 -9.18 -2.91
N CYS A 134 13.85 -9.07 -2.74
CA CYS A 134 12.87 -9.91 -3.44
C CYS A 134 12.73 -9.59 -4.94
N GLY A 135 13.37 -8.52 -5.42
CA GLY A 135 13.30 -8.05 -6.80
C GLY A 135 12.05 -7.22 -7.12
N ASN A 136 11.20 -6.93 -6.14
CA ASN A 136 9.94 -6.21 -6.30
C ASN A 136 10.11 -4.68 -6.34
N LEU A 137 11.25 -4.08 -5.98
CA LEU A 137 11.43 -2.62 -6.05
C LEU A 137 12.81 -2.17 -6.57
N ARG A 138 13.31 -2.81 -7.64
CA ARG A 138 14.65 -2.49 -8.19
C ARG A 138 14.88 -1.02 -8.59
N TRP A 139 13.82 -0.22 -8.69
CA TRP A 139 13.86 1.20 -9.08
C TRP A 139 13.77 2.17 -7.89
N VAL A 140 13.37 1.72 -6.70
CA VAL A 140 13.34 2.60 -5.52
C VAL A 140 14.77 2.71 -5.00
N HIS A 141 15.41 3.85 -5.20
CA HIS A 141 16.72 4.16 -4.61
C HIS A 141 16.52 4.88 -3.28
N LEU A 142 16.89 4.23 -2.17
CA LEU A 142 17.07 4.91 -0.90
C LEU A 142 18.43 5.62 -0.95
N SER A 143 18.42 6.90 -1.33
CA SER A 143 19.59 7.78 -1.30
C SER A 143 19.78 8.41 0.08
#